data_AF-A0A924WNU0-F1
#
_entry.id   AF-A0A924WNU0-F1
#
_cell.length_a   1.000
_cell.length_b   1.000
_cell.length_c   1.000
_cell.angle_alpha   90.00
_cell.angle_beta   90.00
_cell.angle_gamma   90.00
#
_symmetry.space_group_name_H-M   'P 1'
#
loop_
_entity.id
_entity.type
_entity.pdbx_description
1 polymer ?
#
loop_
_entity_poly.entity_id
_entity_poly.type
_entity_poly.pdbx_seq_one_letter_code
_entity_poly.pdbx_strand_id
1 'polypeptide(L)'
;MNVFYEEEGELRSGSVLADNTTSLQVEAPHGKRSKVKAGSVLFRFDAPGARALIDDARSLAETLDTDFLWEAITAEEFGFDTAASEYFGAAPGKTASAIERAAMLMKLHASPMYFYKRGKGQYRRAPAESLKAALAGIERKRREAEQQHEWSDALARFELPEPMRALVPVLLYAPDKQSIAFKALDAASTATGTSVPRLLERCGALASAHDYHYGKFLFEHFRNGTGFAPVDVDVDAQAAALPPLEIAPVQAFSIDDSATTEIDDAFSVQARPDGWRIGIHIAAPALGIAAGSALDEAALARQSTAYFPGRKITMLPDPIVERFTLAAGRTVPALSLYADVDAGFAVQSTCTVLEAVPIGENLRLDRLEPCFSDDALAQARDLPEPRLDHPCGSDLWTLWRFALARQAVRGKQPESALGGGRVEYTFIVDGEHVELKPRARGAPLDTLVAELMIFANSQWGGELARAQVPAIYRAQGGGKVHLTTVPSPHQGLGVAHYTWASSPLRRMVDLVNQRQLVSWVRGEPPPYPPGSESMLSAMRAFELTYDAYAEAQRTMERYWSLVYVRQ
;
A
#
# COMPACT_ATOMS: atom_id res chain seq x y z
N MET A 1 -9.65 -46.28 -60.53
CA MET A 1 -10.19 -46.30 -59.16
C MET A 1 -9.27 -45.50 -58.23
N ASN A 2 -9.87 -44.58 -57.48
CA ASN A 2 -9.23 -43.65 -56.54
C ASN A 2 -9.67 -43.94 -55.10
N VAL A 3 -8.94 -43.42 -54.12
CA VAL A 3 -9.24 -43.53 -52.70
C VAL A 3 -9.24 -42.18 -52.00
N PHE A 4 -10.16 -42.01 -51.04
CA PHE A 4 -10.16 -40.93 -50.07
C PHE A 4 -9.79 -41.53 -48.71
N TYR A 5 -8.80 -40.96 -48.02
CA TYR A 5 -8.19 -41.57 -46.84
C TYR A 5 -7.71 -40.52 -45.83
N GLU A 6 -7.54 -40.95 -44.58
CA GLU A 6 -6.98 -40.13 -43.51
C GLU A 6 -5.53 -40.52 -43.22
N GLU A 7 -4.62 -39.56 -43.28
CA GLU A 7 -3.19 -39.73 -43.01
C GLU A 7 -2.71 -38.59 -42.11
N GLU A 8 -2.15 -38.91 -40.94
CA GLU A 8 -1.68 -37.93 -39.94
C GLU A 8 -2.75 -36.91 -39.49
N GLY A 9 -4.04 -37.30 -39.54
CA GLY A 9 -5.17 -36.43 -39.18
C GLY A 9 -5.70 -35.59 -40.35
N GLU A 10 -5.03 -35.61 -41.51
CA GLU A 10 -5.46 -34.88 -42.71
C GLU A 10 -6.26 -35.78 -43.67
N LEU A 11 -7.29 -35.19 -44.29
CA LEU A 11 -8.07 -35.83 -45.34
C LEU A 11 -7.37 -35.67 -46.69
N ARG A 12 -7.05 -36.79 -47.33
CA ARG A 12 -6.30 -36.84 -48.60
C ARG A 12 -6.99 -37.71 -49.63
N SER A 13 -6.63 -37.50 -50.89
CA SER A 13 -7.07 -38.33 -52.01
C SER A 13 -5.90 -38.74 -52.89
N GLY A 14 -5.99 -39.91 -53.54
CA GLY A 14 -5.03 -40.35 -54.53
C GLY A 14 -5.50 -41.53 -55.39
N SER A 15 -4.77 -41.79 -56.46
CA SER A 15 -5.04 -42.87 -57.42
C SER A 15 -4.43 -44.17 -56.93
N VAL A 16 -5.17 -45.29 -56.97
CA VAL A 16 -4.65 -46.59 -56.52
C VAL A 16 -3.72 -47.18 -57.59
N LEU A 17 -2.46 -47.40 -57.24
CA LEU A 17 -1.46 -48.07 -58.09
C LEU A 17 -1.40 -49.58 -57.84
N ALA A 18 -1.52 -50.00 -56.59
CA ALA A 18 -1.57 -51.41 -56.19
C ALA A 18 -2.43 -51.57 -54.94
N ASP A 19 -3.22 -52.64 -54.88
CA ASP A 19 -4.16 -52.93 -53.80
C ASP A 19 -3.80 -54.25 -53.12
N ASN A 20 -3.21 -54.17 -51.92
CA ASN A 20 -2.83 -55.35 -51.14
C ASN A 20 -3.72 -55.47 -49.91
N THR A 21 -3.85 -56.69 -49.37
CA THR A 21 -4.75 -57.04 -48.27
C THR A 21 -4.69 -56.10 -47.06
N THR A 22 -3.51 -55.60 -46.70
CA THR A 22 -3.33 -54.72 -45.51
C THR A 22 -2.97 -53.28 -45.86
N SER A 23 -2.68 -52.96 -47.13
CA SER A 23 -2.24 -51.63 -47.56
C SER A 23 -2.35 -51.40 -49.06
N LEU A 24 -2.61 -50.16 -49.44
CA LEU A 24 -2.64 -49.71 -50.83
C LEU A 24 -1.38 -48.90 -51.14
N GLN A 25 -0.85 -49.03 -52.36
CA GLN A 25 0.06 -48.06 -52.93
C GLN A 25 -0.77 -47.01 -53.66
N VAL A 26 -0.65 -45.75 -53.23
CA VAL A 26 -1.46 -44.65 -53.71
C VAL A 26 -0.55 -43.57 -54.27
N GLU A 27 -0.90 -43.02 -55.44
CA GLU A 27 -0.25 -41.85 -56.02
C GLU A 27 -1.11 -40.61 -55.74
N ALA A 28 -0.56 -39.66 -54.99
CA ALA A 28 -1.22 -38.40 -54.70
C ALA A 28 -1.26 -37.51 -55.95
N PRO A 29 -2.17 -36.51 -56.01
CA PRO A 29 -2.31 -35.57 -57.13
C PRO A 29 -1.03 -34.86 -57.62
N HIS A 30 -0.01 -34.79 -56.76
CA HIS A 30 1.29 -34.16 -57.04
C HIS A 30 2.38 -35.18 -57.43
N GLY A 31 1.99 -36.42 -57.78
CA GLY A 31 2.88 -37.49 -58.24
C GLY A 31 3.62 -38.25 -57.12
N LYS A 32 3.45 -37.85 -55.86
CA LYS A 32 4.07 -38.54 -54.72
C LYS A 32 3.38 -39.87 -54.46
N ARG A 33 4.16 -40.95 -54.41
CA ARG A 33 3.67 -42.30 -54.09
C ARG A 33 3.84 -42.58 -52.61
N SER A 34 2.80 -43.08 -51.97
CA SER A 34 2.81 -43.47 -50.55
C SER A 34 2.11 -44.81 -50.33
N LYS A 35 2.44 -45.46 -49.20
CA LYS A 35 1.81 -46.70 -48.76
C LYS A 35 0.77 -46.37 -47.71
N VAL A 36 -0.51 -46.46 -48.07
CA VAL A 36 -1.64 -46.16 -47.17
C VAL A 36 -2.15 -47.47 -46.56
N LYS A 37 -2.33 -47.52 -45.24
CA LYS A 37 -2.92 -48.69 -44.57
C LYS A 37 -4.38 -48.85 -45.03
N ALA A 38 -4.82 -50.08 -45.32
CA ALA A 38 -6.18 -50.32 -45.81
C ALA A 38 -7.24 -49.75 -44.87
N GLY A 39 -7.05 -49.88 -43.55
CA GLY A 39 -7.95 -49.31 -42.55
C GLY A 39 -7.91 -47.78 -42.40
N SER A 40 -7.07 -47.05 -43.15
CA SER A 40 -7.10 -45.57 -43.22
C SER A 40 -7.88 -45.05 -44.42
N VAL A 41 -8.28 -45.93 -45.34
CA VAL A 41 -9.15 -45.57 -46.47
C VAL A 41 -10.58 -45.37 -45.94
N LEU A 42 -11.15 -44.20 -46.22
CA LEU A 42 -12.52 -43.83 -45.85
C LEU A 42 -13.51 -44.36 -46.89
N PHE A 43 -13.23 -44.12 -48.19
CA PHE A 43 -14.01 -44.72 -49.29
C PHE A 43 -13.23 -44.77 -50.61
N ARG A 44 -13.73 -45.57 -51.55
CA ARG A 44 -13.23 -45.71 -52.93
C ARG A 44 -14.19 -45.03 -53.91
N PHE A 45 -13.66 -44.48 -55.00
CA PHE A 45 -14.45 -43.79 -56.04
C PHE A 45 -13.78 -43.84 -57.41
N ASP A 46 -14.55 -43.72 -58.49
CA ASP A 46 -14.04 -43.80 -59.86
C ASP A 46 -13.91 -42.45 -60.56
N ALA A 47 -14.80 -41.50 -60.23
CA ALA A 47 -14.79 -40.12 -60.74
C ALA A 47 -15.28 -39.15 -59.63
N PRO A 48 -14.86 -37.86 -59.64
CA PRO A 48 -13.86 -37.25 -60.52
C PRO A 48 -12.43 -37.75 -60.22
N GLY A 49 -11.40 -37.20 -60.86
CA GLY A 49 -9.99 -37.52 -60.52
C GLY A 49 -9.63 -37.08 -59.09
N ALA A 50 -8.61 -37.68 -58.47
CA ALA A 50 -8.24 -37.43 -57.07
C ALA A 50 -7.99 -35.95 -56.73
N ARG A 51 -7.44 -35.17 -57.67
CA ARG A 51 -7.25 -33.72 -57.49
C ARG A 51 -8.58 -32.97 -57.47
N ALA A 52 -9.38 -33.19 -58.52
CA ALA A 52 -10.68 -32.56 -58.68
C ALA A 52 -11.60 -32.89 -57.50
N LEU A 53 -11.57 -34.13 -56.98
CA LEU A 53 -12.32 -34.48 -55.78
C LEU A 53 -12.00 -33.54 -54.59
N ILE A 54 -10.73 -33.28 -54.30
CA ILE A 54 -10.33 -32.44 -53.16
C ILE A 54 -10.76 -30.99 -53.37
N ASP A 55 -10.54 -30.46 -54.57
CA ASP A 55 -10.87 -29.07 -54.88
C ASP A 55 -12.39 -28.84 -54.87
N ASP A 56 -13.16 -29.74 -55.51
CA ASP A 56 -14.63 -29.68 -55.54
C ASP A 56 -15.25 -29.92 -54.17
N ALA A 57 -14.73 -30.90 -53.41
CA ALA A 57 -15.23 -31.20 -52.06
C ALA A 57 -14.96 -30.06 -51.08
N ARG A 58 -13.82 -29.36 -51.21
CA ARG A 58 -13.51 -28.19 -50.38
C ARG A 58 -14.45 -27.03 -50.68
N SER A 59 -14.64 -26.73 -51.96
CA SER A 59 -15.60 -25.70 -52.40
C SER A 59 -17.01 -26.02 -51.90
N LEU A 60 -17.45 -27.27 -52.04
CA LEU A 60 -18.76 -27.71 -51.54
C LEU A 60 -18.84 -27.64 -50.01
N ALA A 61 -17.79 -28.04 -49.27
CA ALA A 61 -17.77 -28.01 -47.81
C ALA A 61 -17.94 -26.59 -47.25
N GLU A 62 -17.39 -25.56 -47.92
CA GLU A 62 -17.56 -24.16 -47.55
C GLU A 62 -19.01 -23.68 -47.66
N THR A 63 -19.80 -24.28 -48.56
CA THR A 63 -21.23 -23.95 -48.75
C THR A 63 -22.17 -24.65 -47.77
N LEU A 64 -21.70 -25.66 -47.01
CA LEU A 64 -22.54 -26.39 -46.07
C LEU A 64 -22.83 -25.55 -44.82
N ASP A 65 -24.08 -25.53 -44.38
CA ASP A 65 -24.51 -24.88 -43.14
C ASP A 65 -24.30 -25.86 -41.97
N THR A 66 -23.46 -25.48 -41.01
CA THR A 66 -23.13 -26.31 -39.85
C THR A 66 -24.32 -26.46 -38.89
N ASP A 67 -25.10 -25.39 -38.70
CA ASP A 67 -26.21 -25.37 -37.77
C ASP A 67 -27.33 -26.26 -38.33
N PHE A 68 -27.66 -26.09 -39.61
CA PHE A 68 -28.61 -26.96 -40.30
C PHE A 68 -28.15 -28.43 -40.32
N LEU A 69 -26.85 -28.69 -40.56
CA LEU A 69 -26.30 -30.06 -40.51
C LEU A 69 -26.47 -30.70 -39.12
N TRP A 70 -26.26 -29.94 -38.05
CA TRP A 70 -26.44 -30.42 -36.68
C TRP A 70 -27.92 -30.68 -36.35
N GLU A 71 -28.84 -29.85 -36.86
CA GLU A 71 -30.28 -30.05 -36.72
C GLU A 71 -30.79 -31.25 -37.53
N ALA A 72 -30.31 -31.42 -38.77
CA ALA A 72 -30.73 -32.47 -39.69
C ALA A 72 -30.34 -33.87 -39.22
N ILE A 73 -29.16 -34.03 -38.61
CA ILE A 73 -28.71 -35.32 -38.08
C ILE A 73 -29.34 -35.55 -36.71
N THR A 74 -30.31 -36.46 -36.63
CA THR A 74 -30.99 -36.79 -35.36
C THR A 74 -30.29 -37.90 -34.57
N ALA A 75 -29.43 -38.70 -35.21
CA ALA A 75 -28.71 -39.79 -34.58
C ALA A 75 -27.62 -39.28 -33.62
N GLU A 76 -27.47 -39.95 -32.48
CA GLU A 76 -26.44 -39.59 -31.49
C GLU A 76 -25.04 -39.87 -32.04
N GLU A 77 -24.82 -41.06 -32.61
CA GLU A 77 -23.60 -41.44 -33.32
C GLU A 77 -23.94 -41.79 -34.77
N PHE A 78 -23.09 -41.34 -35.71
CA PHE A 78 -23.34 -41.49 -37.13
C PHE A 78 -22.03 -41.57 -37.94
N GLY A 79 -22.13 -42.24 -39.09
CA GLY A 79 -21.08 -42.25 -40.10
C GLY A 79 -21.19 -41.08 -41.07
N PHE A 80 -20.07 -40.61 -41.59
CA PHE A 80 -20.04 -39.51 -42.56
C PHE A 80 -20.84 -39.80 -43.84
N ASP A 81 -20.90 -41.06 -44.28
CA ASP A 81 -21.67 -41.48 -45.47
C ASP A 81 -23.18 -41.29 -45.25
N THR A 82 -23.66 -41.61 -44.05
CA THR A 82 -25.05 -41.42 -43.63
C THR A 82 -25.36 -39.93 -43.56
N ALA A 83 -24.52 -39.14 -42.89
CA ALA A 83 -24.67 -37.69 -42.82
C ALA A 83 -24.69 -37.02 -44.20
N ALA A 84 -23.82 -37.45 -45.12
CA ALA A 84 -23.80 -36.93 -46.48
C ALA A 84 -25.11 -37.25 -47.22
N SER A 85 -25.59 -38.49 -47.09
CA SER A 85 -26.82 -38.93 -47.78
C SER A 85 -28.06 -38.22 -47.24
N GLU A 86 -28.12 -38.00 -45.92
CA GLU A 86 -29.21 -37.25 -45.26
C GLU A 86 -29.19 -35.76 -45.62
N TYR A 87 -28.02 -35.11 -45.60
CA TYR A 87 -27.91 -33.68 -45.87
C TYR A 87 -28.18 -33.30 -47.33
N PHE A 88 -27.68 -34.10 -48.29
CA PHE A 88 -27.85 -33.84 -49.73
C PHE A 88 -29.13 -34.47 -50.32
N GLY A 89 -29.92 -35.18 -49.51
CA GLY A 89 -31.20 -35.75 -49.95
C GLY A 89 -31.06 -36.88 -50.97
N ALA A 90 -30.08 -37.78 -50.78
CA ALA A 90 -29.90 -38.92 -51.67
C ALA A 90 -31.15 -39.85 -51.65
N ALA A 91 -31.60 -40.30 -52.83
CA ALA A 91 -32.77 -41.17 -52.93
C ALA A 91 -32.59 -42.47 -52.11
N PRO A 92 -33.65 -43.05 -51.53
CA PRO A 92 -33.55 -44.27 -50.73
C PRO A 92 -32.78 -45.38 -51.46
N GLY A 93 -31.66 -45.83 -50.89
CA GLY A 93 -30.79 -46.84 -51.48
C GLY A 93 -29.67 -46.33 -52.40
N LYS A 94 -29.51 -45.01 -52.58
CA LYS A 94 -28.37 -44.41 -53.28
C LYS A 94 -27.42 -43.72 -52.28
N THR A 95 -26.13 -43.96 -52.43
CA THR A 95 -25.08 -43.26 -51.68
C THR A 95 -24.83 -41.88 -52.26
N ALA A 96 -24.55 -40.91 -51.40
CA ALA A 96 -24.06 -39.60 -51.83
C ALA A 96 -22.82 -39.73 -52.74
N SER A 97 -22.67 -38.80 -53.67
CA SER A 97 -21.53 -38.76 -54.59
C SER A 97 -20.19 -38.68 -53.84
N ALA A 98 -19.09 -39.00 -54.52
CA ALA A 98 -17.77 -38.91 -53.91
C ALA A 98 -17.45 -37.49 -53.39
N ILE A 99 -17.86 -36.46 -54.13
CA ILE A 99 -17.66 -35.04 -53.77
C ILE A 99 -18.45 -34.70 -52.50
N GLU A 100 -19.75 -35.05 -52.45
CA GLU A 100 -20.62 -34.81 -51.29
C GLU A 100 -20.12 -35.51 -50.02
N ARG A 101 -19.65 -36.75 -50.14
CA ARG A 101 -19.09 -37.50 -49.01
C ARG A 101 -17.78 -36.91 -48.51
N ALA A 102 -16.89 -36.51 -49.41
CA ALA A 102 -15.65 -35.84 -49.05
C ALA A 102 -15.93 -34.46 -48.42
N ALA A 103 -16.88 -33.69 -48.96
CA ALA A 103 -17.29 -32.38 -48.45
C ALA A 103 -17.88 -32.49 -47.05
N MET A 104 -18.76 -33.48 -46.82
CA MET A 104 -19.33 -33.78 -45.51
C MET A 104 -18.23 -34.11 -44.49
N LEU A 105 -17.28 -34.97 -44.84
CA LEU A 105 -16.13 -35.29 -43.98
C LEU A 105 -15.31 -34.05 -43.63
N MET A 106 -15.04 -33.19 -44.60
CA MET A 106 -14.31 -31.93 -44.38
C MET A 106 -15.08 -31.01 -43.42
N LYS A 107 -16.40 -30.87 -43.61
CA LYS A 107 -17.27 -30.04 -42.77
C LYS A 107 -17.38 -30.53 -41.34
N LEU A 108 -17.60 -31.84 -41.16
CA LEU A 108 -17.64 -32.48 -39.83
C LEU A 108 -16.29 -32.33 -39.10
N HIS A 109 -15.18 -32.52 -39.82
CA HIS A 109 -13.84 -32.37 -39.28
C HIS A 109 -13.53 -30.92 -38.87
N ALA A 110 -13.99 -29.94 -39.65
CA ALA A 110 -13.83 -28.51 -39.37
C ALA A 110 -14.78 -27.96 -38.28
N SER A 111 -15.73 -28.77 -37.80
CA SER A 111 -16.79 -28.35 -36.86
C SER A 111 -16.78 -29.13 -35.53
N PRO A 112 -15.65 -29.19 -34.79
CA PRO A 112 -15.49 -30.05 -33.62
C PRO A 112 -16.38 -29.68 -32.41
N MET A 113 -16.96 -28.47 -32.40
CA MET A 113 -17.93 -28.06 -31.37
C MET A 113 -19.31 -28.71 -31.58
N TYR A 114 -19.66 -28.97 -32.84
CA TYR A 114 -20.91 -29.56 -33.25
C TYR A 114 -20.82 -31.08 -33.33
N PHE A 115 -19.66 -31.62 -33.70
CA PHE A 115 -19.46 -33.05 -33.94
C PHE A 115 -18.15 -33.56 -33.33
N TYR A 116 -18.26 -34.47 -32.36
CA TYR A 116 -17.12 -35.08 -31.69
C TYR A 116 -16.66 -36.32 -32.45
N LYS A 117 -15.40 -36.34 -32.89
CA LYS A 117 -14.81 -37.50 -33.58
C LYS A 117 -14.73 -38.72 -32.64
N ARG A 118 -15.34 -39.85 -33.02
CA ARG A 118 -15.34 -41.12 -32.25
C ARG A 118 -14.54 -42.24 -32.92
N GLY A 119 -14.17 -42.05 -34.18
CA GLY A 119 -13.37 -43.01 -34.94
C GLY A 119 -13.13 -42.50 -36.36
N LYS A 120 -12.67 -43.38 -37.24
CA LYS A 120 -12.47 -43.03 -38.66
C LYS A 120 -13.81 -42.91 -39.35
N GLY A 121 -14.13 -41.70 -39.80
CA GLY A 121 -15.42 -41.40 -40.44
C GLY A 121 -16.64 -41.51 -39.50
N GLN A 122 -16.42 -41.63 -38.19
CA GLN A 122 -17.50 -41.78 -37.20
C GLN A 122 -17.50 -40.59 -36.26
N TYR A 123 -18.67 -39.99 -36.07
CA TYR A 123 -18.88 -38.77 -35.30
C TYR A 123 -20.03 -38.95 -34.33
N ARG A 124 -19.97 -38.22 -33.22
CA ARG A 124 -21.06 -38.07 -32.27
C ARG A 124 -21.55 -36.64 -32.30
N ARG A 125 -22.87 -36.46 -32.41
CA ARG A 125 -23.48 -35.13 -32.35
C ARG A 125 -23.30 -34.53 -30.96
N ALA A 126 -22.91 -33.27 -30.88
CA ALA A 126 -22.81 -32.55 -29.61
C ALA A 126 -24.20 -32.43 -28.97
N PRO A 127 -24.37 -32.72 -27.66
CA PRO A 127 -25.62 -32.46 -26.95
C PRO A 127 -26.00 -30.97 -27.01
N ALA A 128 -27.29 -30.65 -27.08
CA ALA A 128 -27.78 -29.27 -27.25
C ALA A 128 -27.24 -28.30 -26.18
N GLU A 129 -27.25 -28.70 -24.90
CA GLU A 129 -26.72 -27.90 -23.80
C GLU A 129 -25.20 -27.68 -23.91
N SER A 130 -24.45 -28.72 -24.31
CA SER A 130 -23.00 -28.63 -24.51
C SER A 130 -22.64 -27.74 -25.68
N LEU A 131 -23.37 -27.83 -26.80
CA LEU A 131 -23.18 -26.98 -27.97
C LEU A 131 -23.50 -25.52 -27.62
N LYS A 132 -24.65 -25.27 -26.98
CA LYS A 132 -25.06 -23.93 -26.54
C LYS A 132 -24.02 -23.30 -25.60
N ALA A 133 -23.50 -24.05 -24.64
CA ALA A 133 -22.46 -23.59 -23.73
C ALA A 133 -21.14 -23.30 -24.46
N ALA A 134 -20.73 -24.15 -25.41
CA ALA A 134 -19.53 -23.96 -26.21
C ALA A 134 -19.61 -22.71 -27.10
N LEU A 135 -20.72 -22.53 -27.83
CA LEU A 135 -20.96 -21.36 -28.68
C LEU A 135 -21.05 -20.07 -27.85
N ALA A 136 -21.76 -20.09 -26.71
CA ALA A 136 -21.79 -18.96 -25.79
C ALA A 136 -20.40 -18.61 -25.24
N GLY A 137 -19.55 -19.61 -24.97
CA GLY A 137 -18.17 -19.40 -24.54
C GLY A 137 -17.28 -18.75 -25.61
N ILE A 138 -17.44 -19.13 -26.88
CA ILE A 138 -16.73 -18.52 -28.01
C ILE A 138 -17.18 -17.08 -28.21
N GLU A 139 -18.48 -16.85 -28.23
CA GLU A 139 -19.04 -15.50 -28.40
C GLU A 139 -18.63 -14.58 -27.24
N ARG A 140 -18.61 -15.09 -26.01
CA ARG A 140 -18.10 -14.34 -24.85
C ARG A 140 -16.63 -13.96 -25.05
N LYS A 141 -15.77 -14.92 -25.41
CA LYS A 141 -14.34 -14.65 -25.68
C LYS A 141 -14.13 -13.65 -26.82
N ARG A 142 -14.96 -13.73 -27.87
CA ARG A 142 -14.94 -12.77 -29.00
C ARG A 142 -15.25 -11.35 -28.50
N ARG A 143 -16.32 -11.19 -27.73
CA ARG A 143 -16.69 -9.89 -27.13
C ARG A 143 -15.63 -9.37 -26.17
N GLU A 144 -15.07 -10.24 -25.32
CA GLU A 144 -13.99 -9.87 -24.40
C GLU A 144 -12.74 -9.37 -25.16
N ALA A 145 -12.39 -10.03 -26.27
CA ALA A 145 -11.27 -9.63 -27.13
C ALA A 145 -11.53 -8.32 -27.88
N GLU A 146 -12.74 -8.13 -28.41
CA GLU A 146 -13.16 -6.88 -29.05
C GLU A 146 -13.14 -5.72 -28.05
N GLN A 147 -13.66 -5.93 -26.85
CA GLN A 147 -13.64 -4.92 -25.79
C GLN A 147 -12.21 -4.58 -25.37
N GLN A 148 -11.33 -5.58 -25.24
CA GLN A 148 -9.92 -5.38 -24.93
C GLN A 148 -9.24 -4.52 -26.02
N HIS A 149 -9.50 -4.81 -27.30
CA HIS A 149 -8.92 -4.09 -28.41
C HIS A 149 -9.42 -2.64 -28.45
N GLU A 150 -10.73 -2.44 -28.31
CA GLU A 150 -11.35 -1.11 -28.27
C GLU A 150 -10.74 -0.22 -27.17
N TRP A 151 -10.62 -0.76 -25.95
CA TRP A 151 -10.02 -0.03 -24.83
C TRP A 151 -8.53 0.22 -25.06
N SER A 152 -7.80 -0.75 -25.60
CA SER A 152 -6.37 -0.59 -25.90
C SER A 152 -6.13 0.53 -26.91
N ASP A 153 -6.95 0.58 -27.97
CA ASP A 153 -6.86 1.60 -29.01
C ASP A 153 -7.22 3.00 -28.48
N ALA A 154 -8.24 3.11 -27.63
CA ALA A 154 -8.59 4.36 -26.97
C ALA A 154 -7.44 4.87 -26.07
N LEU A 155 -6.88 3.98 -25.23
CA LEU A 155 -5.75 4.32 -24.38
C LEU A 155 -4.50 4.70 -25.18
N ALA A 156 -4.25 4.05 -26.32
CA ALA A 156 -3.15 4.39 -27.23
C ALA A 156 -3.31 5.80 -27.85
N ARG A 157 -4.55 6.31 -27.95
CA ARG A 157 -4.86 7.70 -28.31
C ARG A 157 -4.89 8.66 -27.11
N PHE A 158 -4.53 8.18 -25.92
CA PHE A 158 -4.60 8.91 -24.66
C PHE A 158 -6.03 9.30 -24.24
N GLU A 159 -7.01 8.45 -24.56
CA GLU A 159 -8.39 8.60 -24.16
C GLU A 159 -8.70 7.52 -23.10
N LEU A 160 -9.06 7.92 -21.89
CA LEU A 160 -9.48 6.97 -20.84
C LEU A 160 -10.91 6.46 -21.14
N PRO A 161 -11.13 5.15 -21.35
CA PRO A 161 -12.48 4.61 -21.50
C PRO A 161 -13.29 4.83 -20.22
N GLU A 162 -14.52 5.31 -20.35
CA GLU A 162 -15.37 5.65 -19.20
C GLU A 162 -15.55 4.49 -18.19
N PRO A 163 -15.77 3.23 -18.61
CA PRO A 163 -15.86 2.10 -17.68
C PRO A 163 -14.57 1.85 -16.87
N MET A 164 -13.42 2.30 -17.37
CA MET A 164 -12.13 2.14 -16.69
C MET A 164 -11.89 3.20 -15.62
N ARG A 165 -12.63 4.32 -15.61
CA ARG A 165 -12.39 5.45 -14.70
C ARG A 165 -12.43 5.04 -13.23
N ALA A 166 -13.43 4.25 -12.83
CA ALA A 166 -13.55 3.72 -11.47
C ALA A 166 -12.51 2.62 -11.16
N LEU A 167 -11.91 2.01 -12.18
CA LEU A 167 -10.94 0.92 -12.05
C LEU A 167 -9.49 1.42 -11.92
N VAL A 168 -9.22 2.69 -12.25
CA VAL A 168 -7.87 3.27 -12.27
C VAL A 168 -7.06 2.97 -10.99
N PRO A 169 -7.58 3.16 -9.76
CA PRO A 169 -6.82 2.85 -8.55
C PRO A 169 -6.42 1.37 -8.45
N VAL A 170 -7.34 0.45 -8.77
CA VAL A 170 -7.06 -1.00 -8.73
C VAL A 170 -6.07 -1.38 -9.83
N LEU A 171 -6.23 -0.81 -11.04
CA LEU A 171 -5.31 -1.06 -12.16
C LEU A 171 -3.88 -0.57 -11.88
N LEU A 172 -3.72 0.50 -11.11
CA LEU A 172 -2.40 1.04 -10.73
C LEU A 172 -1.75 0.27 -9.57
N TYR A 173 -2.53 -0.05 -8.53
CA TYR A 173 -1.96 -0.44 -7.24
C TYR A 173 -2.20 -1.90 -6.85
N ALA A 174 -3.22 -2.54 -7.42
CA ALA A 174 -3.51 -3.96 -7.19
C ALA A 174 -4.09 -4.62 -8.46
N PRO A 175 -3.35 -4.62 -9.59
CA PRO A 175 -3.89 -5.05 -10.87
C PRO A 175 -4.18 -6.56 -10.90
N ASP A 176 -5.41 -6.91 -11.29
CA ASP A 176 -5.71 -8.25 -11.79
C ASP A 176 -5.19 -8.37 -13.23
N LYS A 177 -4.06 -9.05 -13.39
CA LYS A 177 -3.42 -9.29 -14.70
C LYS A 177 -4.27 -10.09 -15.67
N GLN A 178 -5.34 -10.76 -15.20
CA GLN A 178 -6.26 -11.49 -16.04
C GLN A 178 -7.45 -10.66 -16.52
N SER A 179 -7.73 -9.53 -15.87
CA SER A 179 -8.82 -8.64 -16.25
C SER A 179 -8.63 -8.06 -17.65
N ILE A 180 -9.76 -7.85 -18.34
CA ILE A 180 -9.80 -7.23 -19.67
C ILE A 180 -9.19 -5.82 -19.62
N ALA A 181 -9.54 -5.06 -18.57
CA ALA A 181 -9.06 -3.70 -18.36
C ALA A 181 -7.53 -3.63 -18.23
N PHE A 182 -6.92 -4.53 -17.45
CA PHE A 182 -5.46 -4.56 -17.33
C PHE A 182 -4.79 -5.02 -18.63
N LYS A 183 -5.31 -6.04 -19.30
CA LYS A 183 -4.75 -6.51 -20.58
C LYS A 183 -4.80 -5.44 -21.67
N ALA A 184 -5.88 -4.67 -21.73
CA ALA A 184 -6.00 -3.52 -22.64
C ALA A 184 -4.97 -2.43 -22.32
N LEU A 185 -4.81 -2.12 -21.03
CA LEU A 185 -3.86 -1.13 -20.52
C LEU A 185 -2.40 -1.52 -20.76
N ASP A 186 -2.04 -2.78 -20.53
CA ASP A 186 -0.71 -3.34 -20.76
C ASP A 186 -0.35 -3.38 -22.26
N ALA A 187 -1.32 -3.77 -23.10
CA ALA A 187 -1.18 -3.72 -24.55
C ALA A 187 -0.96 -2.29 -25.06
N ALA A 188 -1.74 -1.32 -24.55
CA ALA A 188 -1.59 0.09 -24.91
C ALA A 188 -0.25 0.66 -24.43
N SER A 189 0.17 0.34 -23.20
CA SER A 189 1.47 0.71 -22.62
C SER A 189 2.64 0.20 -23.49
N THR A 190 2.54 -1.04 -23.97
CA THR A 190 3.52 -1.64 -24.89
C THR A 190 3.53 -0.91 -26.24
N ALA A 191 2.36 -0.66 -26.83
CA ALA A 191 2.22 -0.01 -28.13
C ALA A 191 2.75 1.43 -28.15
N THR A 192 2.56 2.19 -27.06
CA THR A 192 3.00 3.58 -26.95
C THR A 192 4.42 3.73 -26.43
N GLY A 193 5.04 2.66 -25.92
CA GLY A 193 6.36 2.70 -25.28
C GLY A 193 6.40 3.49 -23.97
N THR A 194 5.25 3.67 -23.30
CA THR A 194 5.15 4.38 -22.02
C THR A 194 4.82 3.41 -20.90
N SER A 195 5.32 3.64 -19.68
CA SER A 195 4.86 2.87 -18.51
C SER A 195 3.37 3.09 -18.23
N VAL A 196 2.72 2.13 -17.57
CA VAL A 196 1.29 2.22 -17.22
C VAL A 196 0.93 3.52 -16.48
N PRO A 197 1.66 3.96 -15.42
CA PRO A 197 1.37 5.23 -14.77
C PRO A 197 1.49 6.43 -15.71
N ARG A 198 2.51 6.44 -16.58
CA ARG A 198 2.72 7.53 -17.55
C ARG A 198 1.63 7.55 -18.62
N LEU A 199 1.13 6.39 -19.03
CA LEU A 199 0.02 6.30 -19.97
C LEU A 199 -1.26 6.88 -19.35
N LEU A 200 -1.58 6.49 -18.12
CA LEU A 200 -2.74 6.99 -17.39
C LEU A 200 -2.65 8.49 -17.08
N GLU A 201 -1.47 9.01 -16.78
CA GLU A 201 -1.20 10.45 -16.70
C GLU A 201 -1.53 11.16 -18.02
N ARG A 202 -1.06 10.62 -19.15
CA ARG A 202 -1.37 11.19 -20.48
C ARG A 202 -2.86 11.11 -20.84
N CYS A 203 -3.58 10.11 -20.32
CA CYS A 203 -5.03 9.99 -20.46
C CYS A 203 -5.82 10.93 -19.52
N GLY A 204 -5.14 11.75 -18.70
CA GLY A 204 -5.77 12.61 -17.71
C GLY A 204 -6.33 11.87 -16.48
N ALA A 205 -5.98 10.60 -16.29
CA ALA A 205 -6.42 9.79 -15.15
C ALA A 205 -5.58 10.04 -13.88
N LEU A 206 -4.37 10.59 -14.04
CA LEU A 206 -3.47 11.04 -12.98
C LEU A 206 -3.06 12.46 -13.30
N ALA A 207 -3.17 13.39 -12.34
CA ALA A 207 -2.76 14.77 -12.59
C ALA A 207 -1.23 14.93 -12.54
N SER A 208 -0.53 14.08 -11.79
CA SER A 208 0.92 14.16 -11.65
C SER A 208 1.54 12.84 -11.14
N ALA A 209 2.87 12.74 -11.25
CA ALA A 209 3.62 11.66 -10.59
C ALA A 209 3.53 11.73 -9.05
N HIS A 210 3.30 12.91 -8.47
CA HIS A 210 2.98 13.05 -7.04
C HIS A 210 1.72 12.25 -6.70
N ASP A 211 0.65 12.43 -7.48
CA ASP A 211 -0.64 11.76 -7.23
C ASP A 211 -0.56 10.25 -7.42
N TYR A 212 0.34 9.76 -8.27
CA TYR A 212 0.60 8.33 -8.36
C TYR A 212 1.15 7.77 -7.04
N HIS A 213 2.17 8.41 -6.45
CA HIS A 213 2.79 7.93 -5.21
C HIS A 213 1.86 8.14 -4.00
N TYR A 214 1.24 9.31 -3.89
CA TYR A 214 0.30 9.60 -2.82
C TYR A 214 -0.97 8.75 -2.93
N GLY A 215 -1.49 8.56 -4.14
CA GLY A 215 -2.63 7.68 -4.42
C GLY A 215 -2.36 6.22 -4.04
N LYS A 216 -1.13 5.73 -4.20
CA LYS A 216 -0.73 4.40 -3.73
C LYS A 216 -0.86 4.29 -2.22
N PHE A 217 -0.32 5.27 -1.49
CA PHE A 217 -0.42 5.33 -0.04
C PHE A 217 -1.88 5.34 0.43
N LEU A 218 -2.72 6.17 -0.20
CA LEU A 218 -4.15 6.21 0.09
C LEU A 218 -4.84 4.87 -0.21
N PHE A 219 -4.50 4.22 -1.32
CA PHE A 219 -5.07 2.92 -1.67
C PHE A 219 -4.66 1.80 -0.70
N GLU A 220 -3.46 1.86 -0.13
CA GLU A 220 -2.98 0.84 0.81
C GLU A 220 -3.50 1.08 2.23
N HIS A 221 -3.59 2.34 2.66
CA HIS A 221 -3.83 2.68 4.07
C HIS A 221 -5.11 3.49 4.35
N PHE A 222 -5.71 4.13 3.34
CA PHE A 222 -6.86 5.03 3.49
C PHE A 222 -7.91 4.82 2.37
N ARG A 223 -8.27 3.55 2.09
CA ARG A 223 -9.20 3.18 0.99
C ARG A 223 -10.56 3.86 1.06
N ASN A 224 -11.02 4.15 2.28
CA ASN A 224 -12.32 4.77 2.54
C ASN A 224 -12.19 6.31 2.69
N GLY A 225 -11.05 6.88 2.31
CA GLY A 225 -10.73 8.29 2.47
C GLY A 225 -9.89 8.60 3.71
N THR A 226 -9.39 9.84 3.78
CA THR A 226 -8.59 10.37 4.89
C THR A 226 -9.43 11.05 5.97
N GLY A 227 -10.74 11.18 5.75
CA GLY A 227 -11.68 11.64 6.76
C GLY A 227 -11.81 10.62 7.88
N PHE A 228 -12.20 11.07 9.07
CA PHE A 228 -12.71 10.16 10.07
C PHE A 228 -14.14 9.76 9.65
N ALA A 229 -14.56 8.54 9.96
CA ALA A 229 -15.98 8.23 9.98
C ALA A 229 -16.69 9.25 10.88
N PRO A 230 -18.02 9.46 10.77
CA PRO A 230 -18.76 10.23 11.76
C PRO A 230 -18.63 9.53 13.11
N VAL A 231 -17.55 9.81 13.82
CA VAL A 231 -17.41 9.44 15.21
C VAL A 231 -18.26 10.49 15.89
N ASP A 232 -19.37 10.06 16.49
CA ASP A 232 -20.27 10.91 17.25
C ASP A 232 -19.55 11.31 18.54
N VAL A 233 -18.55 12.17 18.38
CA VAL A 233 -17.70 12.65 19.46
C VAL A 233 -18.26 13.99 19.84
N ASP A 234 -19.11 13.95 20.85
CA ASP A 234 -19.48 15.14 21.57
C ASP A 234 -18.23 15.63 22.34
N VAL A 235 -17.47 16.50 21.68
CA VAL A 235 -16.24 17.12 22.21
C VAL A 235 -16.55 17.90 23.50
N ASP A 236 -17.75 18.47 23.60
CA ASP A 236 -18.20 19.23 24.78
C ASP A 236 -18.50 18.29 25.95
N ALA A 237 -19.16 17.15 25.70
CA ALA A 237 -19.36 16.12 26.71
C ALA A 237 -18.03 15.53 27.21
N GLN A 238 -17.06 15.31 26.32
CA GLN A 238 -15.71 14.90 26.73
C GLN A 238 -14.99 15.96 27.56
N ALA A 239 -15.12 17.23 27.19
CA ALA A 239 -14.52 18.33 27.95
C ALA A 239 -15.11 18.43 29.37
N ALA A 240 -16.42 18.21 29.50
CA ALA A 240 -17.11 18.17 30.79
C ALA A 240 -16.77 16.93 31.63
N ALA A 241 -16.39 15.82 30.98
CA ALA A 241 -16.01 14.58 31.65
C ALA A 241 -14.56 14.54 32.14
N LEU A 242 -13.72 15.52 31.76
CA LEU A 242 -12.34 15.57 32.27
C LEU A 242 -12.34 15.80 33.79
N PRO A 243 -11.48 15.09 34.54
CA PRO A 243 -11.37 15.30 35.97
C PRO A 243 -10.86 16.71 36.26
N PRO A 244 -11.21 17.29 37.42
CA PRO A 244 -10.64 18.57 37.83
C PRO A 244 -9.12 18.38 37.99
N LEU A 245 -8.36 19.25 37.31
CA LEU A 245 -6.90 19.28 37.36
C LEU A 245 -6.44 20.57 38.03
N GLU A 246 -5.46 20.47 38.92
CA GLU A 246 -4.82 21.64 39.48
C GLU A 246 -4.07 22.40 38.38
N ILE A 247 -4.09 23.74 38.46
CA ILE A 247 -3.36 24.57 37.51
C ILE A 247 -1.90 24.60 37.95
N ALA A 248 -1.01 24.21 37.05
CA ALA A 248 0.43 24.21 37.28
C ALA A 248 0.92 25.64 37.58
N PRO A 249 1.74 25.87 38.61
CA PRO A 249 2.26 27.20 38.96
C PRO A 249 3.44 27.61 38.06
N VAL A 250 3.31 27.39 36.76
CA VAL A 250 4.34 27.65 35.73
C VAL A 250 3.73 28.37 34.54
N GLN A 251 4.58 29.01 33.76
CA GLN A 251 4.26 29.44 32.41
C GLN A 251 5.16 28.64 31.47
N ALA A 252 4.59 27.66 30.76
CA ALA A 252 5.36 26.78 29.89
C ALA A 252 5.43 27.31 28.44
N PHE A 253 6.41 26.86 27.67
CA PHE A 253 6.51 27.13 26.23
C PHE A 253 6.89 25.87 25.45
N SER A 254 6.42 25.73 24.21
CA SER A 254 6.83 24.62 23.33
C SER A 254 7.93 25.04 22.34
N ILE A 255 8.62 24.07 21.74
CA ILE A 255 9.62 24.29 20.69
C ILE A 255 9.34 23.28 19.56
N ASP A 256 8.82 23.76 18.43
CA ASP A 256 8.37 22.89 17.33
C ASP A 256 8.71 23.44 15.95
N ASP A 257 8.64 22.58 14.93
CA ASP A 257 8.62 23.04 13.53
C ASP A 257 7.41 23.96 13.26
N SER A 258 7.56 24.90 12.33
CA SER A 258 6.50 25.85 11.95
C SER A 258 5.20 25.20 11.42
N ALA A 259 5.29 23.97 10.90
CA ALA A 259 4.13 23.21 10.41
C ALA A 259 3.45 22.35 11.48
N THR A 260 3.96 22.31 12.72
CA THR A 260 3.40 21.49 13.80
C THR A 260 2.09 22.07 14.30
N THR A 261 1.04 21.23 14.32
CA THR A 261 -0.27 21.58 14.92
C THR A 261 -0.64 20.66 16.09
N GLU A 262 -0.09 19.44 16.14
CA GLU A 262 -0.20 18.50 17.25
C GLU A 262 0.99 18.75 18.18
N ILE A 263 0.92 19.79 19.01
CA ILE A 263 1.99 20.14 19.96
C ILE A 263 1.84 19.22 21.17
N ASP A 264 2.71 18.21 21.23
CA ASP A 264 2.71 17.20 22.29
C ASP A 264 3.46 17.66 23.54
N ASP A 265 4.51 18.47 23.40
CA ASP A 265 5.44 18.78 24.49
C ASP A 265 5.68 20.27 24.71
N ALA A 266 5.86 20.65 25.98
CA ALA A 266 6.22 21.99 26.41
C ALA A 266 7.15 21.94 27.63
N PHE A 267 7.84 23.04 27.91
CA PHE A 267 8.88 23.14 28.92
C PHE A 267 8.66 24.32 29.85
N SER A 268 9.11 24.20 31.09
CA SER A 268 9.18 25.30 32.04
C SER A 268 10.45 25.22 32.87
N VAL A 269 10.90 26.37 33.37
CA VAL A 269 12.04 26.48 34.29
C VAL A 269 11.60 27.33 35.47
N GLN A 270 11.89 26.86 36.68
CA GLN A 270 11.72 27.63 37.91
C GLN A 270 13.03 27.67 38.67
N ALA A 271 13.55 28.87 38.95
CA ALA A 271 14.71 29.04 39.80
C ALA A 271 14.41 28.59 41.24
N ARG A 272 15.40 27.99 41.89
CA ARG A 272 15.35 27.54 43.28
C ARG A 272 16.62 27.98 44.00
N PRO A 273 16.64 28.02 45.34
CA PRO A 273 17.84 28.42 46.10
C PRO A 273 19.10 27.62 45.72
N ASP A 274 18.97 26.32 45.45
CA ASP A 274 20.09 25.41 45.21
C ASP A 274 20.22 24.96 43.73
N GLY A 275 19.49 25.60 42.80
CA GLY A 275 19.49 25.23 41.39
C GLY A 275 18.15 25.53 40.70
N TRP A 276 17.56 24.55 40.03
CA TRP A 276 16.35 24.74 39.23
C TRP A 276 15.37 23.59 39.35
N ARG A 277 14.09 23.86 39.09
CA ARG A 277 13.10 22.86 38.73
C ARG A 277 12.84 22.96 37.23
N ILE A 278 13.07 21.87 36.52
CA ILE A 278 12.82 21.74 35.09
C ILE A 278 11.51 20.98 34.90
N GLY A 279 10.53 21.59 34.23
CA GLY A 279 9.27 20.95 33.86
C GLY A 279 9.29 20.49 32.41
N ILE A 280 8.89 19.25 32.17
CA ILE A 280 8.60 18.68 30.85
C ILE A 280 7.14 18.25 30.87
N HIS A 281 6.31 18.92 30.07
CA HIS A 281 4.86 18.80 30.08
C HIS A 281 4.42 18.14 28.79
N ILE A 282 3.78 16.97 28.88
CA ILE A 282 3.27 16.26 27.70
C ILE A 282 1.75 16.33 27.67
N ALA A 283 1.16 16.75 26.55
CA ALA A 283 -0.28 16.74 26.29
C ALA A 283 -0.91 15.45 26.79
N ALA A 284 -2.08 15.51 27.44
CA ALA A 284 -2.70 14.34 28.08
C ALA A 284 -3.98 13.83 27.39
N PRO A 285 -3.97 13.45 26.10
CA PRO A 285 -5.17 12.93 25.42
C PRO A 285 -5.69 11.62 26.02
N ALA A 286 -4.88 10.85 26.76
CA ALA A 286 -5.35 9.67 27.48
C ALA A 286 -6.49 9.97 28.49
N LEU A 287 -6.65 11.23 28.91
CA LEU A 287 -7.76 11.64 29.78
C LEU A 287 -9.10 11.72 29.04
N GLY A 288 -9.09 12.00 27.74
CA GLY A 288 -10.29 12.05 26.90
C GLY A 288 -10.50 10.80 26.05
N ILE A 289 -9.48 9.94 25.91
CA ILE A 289 -9.52 8.77 25.04
C ILE A 289 -9.29 7.51 25.87
N ALA A 290 -10.38 6.96 26.42
CA ALA A 290 -10.35 5.69 27.14
C ALA A 290 -10.07 4.51 26.19
N ALA A 291 -9.40 3.47 26.68
CA ALA A 291 -9.18 2.24 25.92
C ALA A 291 -10.52 1.59 25.52
N GLY A 292 -10.65 1.18 24.26
CA GLY A 292 -11.89 0.62 23.71
C GLY A 292 -13.00 1.63 23.42
N SER A 293 -12.76 2.94 23.55
CA SER A 293 -13.70 3.98 23.10
C SER A 293 -13.69 4.13 21.58
N ALA A 294 -14.73 4.77 21.01
CA ALA A 294 -14.78 5.03 19.57
C ALA A 294 -13.60 5.87 19.06
N LEU A 295 -13.07 6.79 19.88
CA LEU A 295 -11.85 7.53 19.56
C LEU A 295 -10.59 6.66 19.61
N ASP A 296 -10.55 5.69 20.53
CA ASP A 296 -9.44 4.72 20.59
C ASP A 296 -9.44 3.82 19.35
N GLU A 297 -10.61 3.37 18.91
CA GLU A 297 -10.75 2.61 17.66
C GLU A 297 -10.31 3.44 16.45
N ALA A 298 -10.67 4.74 16.40
CA ALA A 298 -10.22 5.65 15.36
C ALA A 298 -8.69 5.85 15.38
N ALA A 299 -8.08 5.99 16.56
CA ALA A 299 -6.63 6.08 16.74
C ALA A 299 -5.94 4.77 16.33
N LEU A 300 -6.48 3.61 16.73
CA LEU A 300 -5.98 2.28 16.35
C LEU A 300 -6.09 2.02 14.84
N ALA A 301 -7.11 2.55 14.17
CA ALA A 301 -7.24 2.43 12.72
C ALA A 301 -6.09 3.15 11.98
N ARG A 302 -5.54 4.23 12.56
CA ARG A 302 -4.46 5.04 11.95
C ARG A 302 -3.07 4.74 12.51
N GLN A 303 -2.97 4.32 13.77
CA GLN A 303 -1.76 4.05 14.56
C GLN A 303 -0.78 5.22 14.75
N SER A 304 -0.61 6.09 13.77
CA SER A 304 0.27 7.25 13.82
C SER A 304 -0.19 8.34 12.85
N THR A 305 0.27 9.57 13.06
CA THR A 305 0.13 10.64 12.07
C THR A 305 1.07 10.36 10.89
N ALA A 306 0.54 10.34 9.67
CA ALA A 306 1.33 10.19 8.45
C ALA A 306 1.84 11.57 7.98
N TYR A 307 3.15 11.73 7.86
CA TYR A 307 3.78 12.97 7.43
C TYR A 307 4.31 12.86 5.99
N PHE A 308 4.09 13.91 5.22
CA PHE A 308 4.62 14.09 3.86
C PHE A 308 5.12 15.54 3.72
N PRO A 309 6.09 15.80 2.84
CA PRO A 309 6.41 17.17 2.46
C PRO A 309 5.13 17.95 2.06
N GLY A 310 4.82 19.02 2.80
CA GLY A 310 3.66 19.88 2.58
C GLY A 310 2.29 19.32 3.02
N ARG A 311 2.20 18.11 3.60
CA ARG A 311 0.92 17.51 3.98
C ARG A 311 1.04 16.54 5.16
N LYS A 312 -0.04 16.37 5.91
CA LYS A 312 -0.16 15.27 6.87
C LYS A 312 -1.57 14.70 6.95
N ILE A 313 -1.68 13.49 7.48
CA ILE A 313 -2.95 12.86 7.88
C ILE A 313 -2.82 12.50 9.35
N THR A 314 -3.58 13.16 10.21
CA THR A 314 -3.50 13.06 11.67
C THR A 314 -3.96 11.69 12.19
N MET A 315 -3.37 11.23 13.29
CA MET A 315 -3.84 10.03 13.99
C MET A 315 -5.22 10.24 14.62
N LEU A 316 -5.45 11.44 15.14
CA LEU A 316 -6.64 11.83 15.87
C LEU A 316 -7.47 12.87 15.11
N PRO A 317 -8.79 12.93 15.32
CA PRO A 317 -9.64 13.99 14.76
C PRO A 317 -9.19 15.38 15.20
N ASP A 318 -9.29 16.36 14.31
CA ASP A 318 -8.88 17.74 14.59
C ASP A 318 -9.51 18.32 15.87
N PRO A 319 -10.81 18.14 16.17
CA PRO A 319 -11.38 18.65 17.42
C PRO A 319 -10.74 18.06 18.69
N ILE A 320 -10.24 16.83 18.61
CA ILE A 320 -9.54 16.16 19.73
C ILE A 320 -8.11 16.66 19.84
N VAL A 321 -7.42 16.83 18.71
CA VAL A 321 -6.10 17.48 18.68
C VAL A 321 -6.20 18.89 19.26
N GLU A 322 -7.14 19.71 18.80
CA GLU A 322 -7.37 21.06 19.29
C GLU A 322 -7.65 21.10 20.79
N ARG A 323 -8.27 20.08 21.37
CA ARG A 323 -8.52 20.03 22.81
C ARG A 323 -7.24 19.85 23.64
N PHE A 324 -6.34 18.99 23.19
CA PHE A 324 -5.18 18.54 23.98
C PHE A 324 -3.84 19.09 23.51
N THR A 325 -3.75 19.67 22.32
CA THR A 325 -2.55 20.34 21.82
C THR A 325 -2.15 21.45 22.78
N LEU A 326 -0.86 21.52 23.14
CA LEU A 326 -0.31 22.52 24.06
C LEU A 326 -0.17 23.88 23.36
N ALA A 327 -1.30 24.46 22.94
CA ALA A 327 -1.36 25.72 22.23
C ALA A 327 -1.21 26.93 23.17
N ALA A 328 -0.45 27.92 22.71
CA ALA A 328 -0.19 29.17 23.43
C ALA A 328 -1.48 29.93 23.78
N GLY A 329 -1.46 30.60 24.93
CA GLY A 329 -2.59 31.33 25.48
C GLY A 329 -3.66 30.45 26.14
N ARG A 330 -3.43 29.14 26.27
CA ARG A 330 -4.37 28.20 26.87
C ARG A 330 -3.77 27.49 28.07
N THR A 331 -4.66 27.05 28.97
CA THR A 331 -4.34 26.10 30.04
C THR A 331 -4.82 24.72 29.60
N VAL A 332 -3.89 23.78 29.43
CA VAL A 332 -4.15 22.50 28.76
C VAL A 332 -3.78 21.32 29.67
N PRO A 333 -4.59 20.24 29.72
CA PRO A 333 -4.24 19.03 30.47
C PRO A 333 -2.91 18.42 30.00
N ALA A 334 -2.01 18.16 30.94
CA ALA A 334 -0.72 17.56 30.67
C ALA A 334 -0.33 16.54 31.74
N LEU A 335 0.45 15.54 31.32
CA LEU A 335 1.26 14.70 32.19
C LEU A 335 2.64 15.34 32.27
N SER A 336 2.95 15.92 33.41
CA SER A 336 4.20 16.66 33.64
C SER A 336 5.22 15.80 34.37
N LEU A 337 6.47 15.88 33.94
CA LEU A 337 7.63 15.42 34.68
C LEU A 337 8.44 16.63 35.15
N TYR A 338 8.54 16.81 36.46
CA TYR A 338 9.42 17.77 37.09
C TYR A 338 10.72 17.10 37.50
N ALA A 339 11.84 17.74 37.22
CA ALA A 339 13.16 17.37 37.71
C ALA A 339 13.76 18.52 38.50
N ASP A 340 14.09 18.24 39.76
CA ASP A 340 14.82 19.16 40.61
C ASP A 340 16.32 18.92 40.42
N VAL A 341 17.04 19.95 40.03
CA VAL A 341 18.46 19.88 39.69
C VAL A 341 19.29 20.86 40.49
N ASP A 342 20.51 20.49 40.82
CA ASP A 342 21.46 21.39 41.47
C ASP A 342 22.13 22.37 40.48
N ALA A 343 23.01 23.23 40.99
CA ALA A 343 23.80 24.17 40.19
C ALA A 343 24.65 23.50 39.07
N GLY A 344 24.99 22.22 39.24
CA GLY A 344 25.70 21.40 38.27
C GLY A 344 24.79 20.61 37.33
N PHE A 345 23.47 20.83 37.39
CA PHE A 345 22.45 20.11 36.63
C PHE A 345 22.40 18.59 36.91
N ALA A 346 22.87 18.15 38.08
CA ALA A 346 22.62 16.81 38.55
C ALA A 346 21.19 16.71 39.08
N VAL A 347 20.47 15.68 38.66
CA VAL A 347 19.07 15.46 39.07
C VAL A 347 19.06 14.92 40.49
N GLN A 348 18.44 15.67 41.40
CA GLN A 348 18.30 15.35 42.82
C GLN A 348 17.01 14.58 43.10
N SER A 349 15.93 14.95 42.42
CA SER A 349 14.64 14.26 42.50
C SER A 349 13.82 14.48 41.24
N THR A 350 12.84 13.60 41.03
CA THR A 350 11.83 13.73 39.99
C THR A 350 10.43 13.58 40.58
N CYS A 351 9.44 14.20 39.95
CA CYS A 351 8.04 14.08 40.31
C CYS A 351 7.18 14.06 39.04
N THR A 352 6.26 13.12 38.92
CA THR A 352 5.27 13.09 37.83
C THR A 352 3.92 13.53 38.36
N VAL A 353 3.28 14.47 37.66
CA VAL A 353 2.00 15.08 38.07
C VAL A 353 1.06 15.13 36.88
N LEU A 354 -0.22 14.86 37.12
CA LEU A 354 -1.29 15.14 36.17
C LEU A 354 -1.93 16.49 36.53
N GLU A 355 -1.86 17.46 35.63
CA GLU A 355 -2.22 18.86 35.93
C GLU A 355 -2.67 19.60 34.66
N ALA A 356 -3.14 20.84 34.82
CA ALA A 356 -3.46 21.73 33.72
C ALA A 356 -2.37 22.81 33.60
N VAL A 357 -1.66 22.85 32.48
CA VAL A 357 -0.47 23.69 32.31
C VAL A 357 -0.79 24.94 31.47
N PRO A 358 -0.55 26.15 32.00
CA PRO A 358 -0.62 27.39 31.22
C PRO A 358 0.50 27.46 30.18
N ILE A 359 0.15 27.50 28.90
CA ILE A 359 1.11 27.64 27.79
C ILE A 359 1.21 29.11 27.40
N GLY A 360 2.38 29.70 27.56
CA GLY A 360 2.65 31.10 27.25
C GLY A 360 2.92 31.33 25.78
N GLU A 361 3.80 30.49 25.21
CA GLU A 361 4.28 30.66 23.85
C GLU A 361 4.54 29.31 23.17
N ASN A 362 4.33 29.26 21.85
CA ASN A 362 4.79 28.14 21.03
C ASN A 362 5.92 28.64 20.12
N LEU A 363 7.17 28.35 20.49
CA LEU A 363 8.35 28.77 19.75
C LEU A 363 8.49 27.93 18.48
N ARG A 364 8.93 28.56 17.38
CA ARG A 364 9.15 27.90 16.09
C ARG A 364 10.63 27.81 15.77
N LEU A 365 11.09 26.62 15.37
CA LEU A 365 12.51 26.33 15.13
C LEU A 365 13.14 27.34 14.16
N ASP A 366 12.51 27.60 13.01
CA ASP A 366 13.02 28.54 12.00
C ASP A 366 13.20 29.98 12.52
N ARG A 367 12.42 30.38 13.52
CA ARG A 367 12.51 31.71 14.16
C ARG A 367 13.50 31.73 15.32
N LEU A 368 13.71 30.60 15.97
CA LEU A 368 14.55 30.45 17.16
C LEU A 368 16.01 30.12 16.80
N GLU A 369 16.24 29.42 15.68
CA GLU A 369 17.56 29.03 15.18
C GLU A 369 18.58 30.18 15.15
N PRO A 370 18.25 31.40 14.64
CA PRO A 370 19.22 32.50 14.60
C PRO A 370 19.77 32.88 15.98
N CYS A 371 18.92 32.89 17.01
CA CYS A 371 19.31 33.22 18.39
C CYS A 371 19.74 32.00 19.22
N PHE A 372 19.79 30.80 18.63
CA PHE A 372 20.21 29.55 19.27
C PHE A 372 21.34 28.84 18.47
N SER A 373 22.05 29.58 17.62
CA SER A 373 23.22 29.08 16.90
C SER A 373 24.41 28.82 17.84
N ASP A 374 25.42 28.06 17.37
CA ASP A 374 26.65 27.83 18.15
C ASP A 374 27.32 29.15 18.59
N ASP A 375 27.32 30.16 17.71
CA ASP A 375 27.83 31.50 18.01
C ASP A 375 26.97 32.21 19.07
N ALA A 376 25.65 32.12 18.97
CA ALA A 376 24.74 32.71 19.97
C ALA A 376 24.91 32.04 21.35
N LEU A 377 25.12 30.72 21.39
CA LEU A 377 25.38 29.97 22.62
C LEU A 377 26.75 30.33 23.21
N ALA A 378 27.77 30.52 22.37
CA ALA A 378 29.09 30.97 22.82
C ALA A 378 29.02 32.39 23.41
N GLN A 379 28.33 33.30 22.73
CA GLN A 379 28.11 34.67 23.21
C GLN A 379 27.32 34.69 24.52
N ALA A 380 26.24 33.91 24.62
CA ALA A 380 25.44 33.79 25.83
C ALA A 380 26.27 33.31 27.03
N ARG A 381 27.19 32.35 26.82
CA ARG A 381 28.08 31.83 27.87
C ARG A 381 28.99 32.91 28.45
N ASP A 382 29.44 33.86 27.63
CA ASP A 382 30.42 34.86 28.01
C ASP A 382 29.77 36.09 28.70
N LEU A 383 28.43 36.14 28.79
CA LEU A 383 27.70 37.17 29.53
C LEU A 383 27.85 36.99 31.06
N PRO A 384 27.85 38.08 31.86
CA PRO A 384 27.82 38.00 33.32
C PRO A 384 26.61 37.23 33.86
N GLU A 385 25.46 37.41 33.20
CA GLU A 385 24.23 36.63 33.40
C GLU A 385 23.88 35.92 32.09
N PRO A 386 24.31 34.65 31.92
CA PRO A 386 24.11 33.92 30.67
C PRO A 386 22.64 33.79 30.27
N ARG A 387 22.32 34.25 29.06
CA ARG A 387 21.00 34.18 28.44
C ARG A 387 21.10 34.33 26.93
N LEU A 388 20.10 33.83 26.22
CA LEU A 388 19.96 34.04 24.79
C LEU A 388 19.18 35.32 24.49
N ASP A 389 19.36 35.86 23.28
CA ASP A 389 18.65 37.06 22.81
C ASP A 389 17.21 36.71 22.37
N HIS A 390 16.39 36.35 23.36
CA HIS A 390 14.99 35.97 23.18
C HIS A 390 14.22 36.25 24.50
N PRO A 391 12.90 36.54 24.48
CA PRO A 391 12.10 36.69 25.70
C PRO A 391 12.22 35.51 26.68
N CYS A 392 12.23 34.28 26.17
CA CYS A 392 12.49 33.05 26.94
C CYS A 392 13.98 32.71 27.12
N GLY A 393 14.89 33.65 26.85
CA GLY A 393 16.32 33.37 26.66
C GLY A 393 17.05 32.80 27.88
N SER A 394 16.65 33.18 29.10
CA SER A 394 17.22 32.64 30.34
C SER A 394 16.78 31.19 30.58
N ASP A 395 15.52 30.87 30.27
CA ASP A 395 14.97 29.52 30.42
C ASP A 395 15.56 28.59 29.37
N LEU A 396 15.61 29.03 28.11
CA LEU A 396 16.26 28.31 27.01
C LEU A 396 17.73 28.00 27.30
N TRP A 397 18.46 28.97 27.85
CA TRP A 397 19.84 28.76 28.28
C TRP A 397 19.95 27.73 29.41
N THR A 398 19.05 27.77 30.38
CA THR A 398 19.01 26.81 31.49
C THR A 398 18.71 25.40 30.99
N LEU A 399 17.71 25.25 30.12
CA LEU A 399 17.36 23.98 29.50
C LEU A 399 18.51 23.44 28.65
N TRP A 400 19.24 24.30 27.91
CA TRP A 400 20.42 23.90 27.15
C TRP A 400 21.49 23.27 28.04
N ARG A 401 21.82 23.91 29.16
CA ARG A 401 22.80 23.38 30.11
C ARG A 401 22.33 22.06 30.73
N PHE A 402 21.04 21.94 31.02
CA PHE A 402 20.46 20.68 31.48
C PHE A 402 20.57 19.58 30.42
N ALA A 403 20.25 19.87 29.16
CA ALA A 403 20.36 18.93 28.05
C ALA A 403 21.80 18.42 27.87
N LEU A 404 22.79 19.31 27.92
CA LEU A 404 24.20 18.93 27.89
C LEU A 404 24.60 18.02 29.07
N ALA A 405 24.12 18.32 30.27
CA ALA A 405 24.35 17.46 31.44
C ALA A 405 23.70 16.08 31.28
N ARG A 406 22.49 16.00 30.71
CA ARG A 406 21.83 14.72 30.42
C ARG A 406 22.57 13.93 29.35
N GLN A 407 23.03 14.59 28.29
CA GLN A 407 23.81 13.95 27.23
C GLN A 407 25.12 13.36 27.77
N ALA A 408 25.83 14.10 28.63
CA ALA A 408 27.07 13.65 29.26
C ALA A 408 26.86 12.40 30.14
N VAL A 409 25.75 12.33 30.89
CA VAL A 409 25.38 11.15 31.69
C VAL A 409 25.19 9.90 30.82
N ARG A 410 24.74 10.06 29.57
CA ARG A 410 24.60 8.95 28.60
C ARG A 410 25.93 8.57 27.93
N GLY A 411 27.04 9.20 28.31
CA GLY A 411 28.36 9.00 27.70
C GLY A 411 28.44 9.50 26.26
N LYS A 412 27.55 10.40 25.85
CA LYS A 412 27.55 11.02 24.53
C LYS A 412 28.18 12.41 24.57
N GLN A 413 28.76 12.81 23.45
CA GLN A 413 29.26 14.17 23.22
C GLN A 413 28.35 14.84 22.19
N PRO A 414 28.23 16.18 22.19
CA PRO A 414 27.55 16.90 21.13
C PRO A 414 28.19 16.55 19.78
N GLU A 415 27.40 16.04 18.84
CA GLU A 415 27.86 15.88 17.46
C GLU A 415 28.11 17.30 16.93
N SER A 416 29.36 17.67 16.62
CA SER A 416 29.59 18.98 16.00
C SER A 416 28.94 18.97 14.62
N ALA A 417 28.26 20.07 14.25
CA ALA A 417 27.70 20.23 12.90
C ALA A 417 28.78 20.09 11.79
N LEU A 418 30.05 20.28 12.15
CA LEU A 418 31.23 20.13 11.29
C LEU A 418 31.72 18.66 11.16
N GLY A 419 31.17 17.73 11.93
CA GLY A 419 31.61 16.34 12.05
C GLY A 419 31.03 15.40 11.00
N GLY A 420 31.12 15.73 9.70
CA GLY A 420 30.88 14.78 8.60
C GLY A 420 29.52 14.06 8.60
N GLY A 421 28.53 14.56 9.34
CA GLY A 421 27.19 13.99 9.42
C GLY A 421 26.47 14.10 8.07
N ARG A 422 25.55 13.17 7.80
CA ARG A 422 24.59 13.34 6.71
C ARG A 422 23.79 14.62 6.97
N VAL A 423 23.84 15.57 6.04
CA VAL A 423 22.93 16.72 6.01
C VAL A 423 21.53 16.19 5.77
N GLU A 424 20.60 16.48 6.67
CA GLU A 424 19.17 16.23 6.48
C GLU A 424 18.55 17.46 5.79
N TYR A 425 17.37 17.30 5.20
CA TYR A 425 16.72 18.40 4.47
C TYR A 425 15.27 18.53 4.91
N THR A 426 14.86 19.77 5.15
CA THR A 426 13.46 20.13 5.30
C THR A 426 12.91 20.51 3.94
N PHE A 427 11.77 19.92 3.57
CA PHE A 427 11.10 20.17 2.29
C PHE A 427 10.01 21.23 2.49
N ILE A 428 10.11 22.34 1.76
CA ILE A 428 9.05 23.35 1.68
C ILE A 428 8.45 23.26 0.29
N VAL A 429 7.18 22.88 0.22
CA VAL A 429 6.48 22.63 -1.04
C VAL A 429 5.42 23.70 -1.26
N ASP A 430 5.47 24.38 -2.41
CA ASP A 430 4.46 25.33 -2.87
C ASP A 430 4.05 25.01 -4.32
N GLY A 431 2.92 24.32 -4.47
CA GLY A 431 2.48 23.79 -5.76
C GLY A 431 3.49 22.81 -6.36
N GLU A 432 4.04 23.13 -7.52
CA GLU A 432 5.10 22.35 -8.17
C GLU A 432 6.53 22.83 -7.82
N HIS A 433 6.65 23.93 -7.08
CA HIS A 433 7.92 24.43 -6.58
C HIS A 433 8.27 23.77 -5.25
N VAL A 434 9.53 23.40 -5.09
CA VAL A 434 10.03 22.88 -3.81
C VAL A 434 11.37 23.51 -3.49
N GLU A 435 11.51 23.94 -2.24
CA GLU A 435 12.76 24.42 -1.64
C GLU A 435 13.27 23.34 -0.67
N LEU A 436 14.57 23.04 -0.74
CA LEU A 436 15.25 22.18 0.23
C LEU A 436 16.11 23.03 1.15
N LYS A 437 15.73 23.09 2.43
CA LYS A 437 16.54 23.75 3.45
C LYS A 437 17.42 22.72 4.16
N PRO A 438 18.76 22.84 4.10
CA PRO A 438 19.64 21.92 4.81
C PRO A 438 19.44 22.09 6.32
N ARG A 439 19.32 20.97 7.01
CA ARG A 439 19.29 20.87 8.47
C ARG A 439 20.53 20.12 8.91
N ALA A 440 21.39 20.79 9.67
CA ALA A 440 22.56 20.16 10.24
C ALA A 440 22.10 19.21 11.35
N ARG A 441 22.41 17.91 11.20
CA ARG A 441 22.19 16.95 12.27
C ARG A 441 23.03 17.35 13.49
N GLY A 442 22.40 17.31 14.66
CA GLY A 442 23.04 17.77 15.90
C GLY A 442 22.96 19.28 16.12
N ALA A 443 22.10 20.00 15.38
CA ALA A 443 21.79 21.39 15.69
C ALA A 443 21.44 21.55 17.19
N PRO A 444 21.86 22.65 17.84
CA PRO A 444 21.70 22.77 19.28
C PRO A 444 20.24 22.68 19.76
N LEU A 445 19.27 23.22 18.99
CA LEU A 445 17.84 23.07 19.31
C LEU A 445 17.35 21.61 19.22
N ASP A 446 17.80 20.88 18.20
CA ASP A 446 17.46 19.46 18.04
C ASP A 446 18.00 18.64 19.21
N THR A 447 19.24 18.95 19.62
CA THR A 447 19.87 18.33 20.79
C THR A 447 19.11 18.68 22.06
N LEU A 448 18.73 19.95 22.26
CA LEU A 448 17.96 20.40 23.41
C LEU A 448 16.67 19.59 23.57
N VAL A 449 15.80 19.61 22.55
CA VAL A 449 14.51 18.93 22.60
C VAL A 449 14.70 17.42 22.72
N ALA A 450 15.63 16.83 21.95
CA ALA A 450 15.89 15.40 22.00
C ALA A 450 16.33 14.92 23.39
N GLU A 451 17.26 15.62 24.07
CA GLU A 451 17.72 15.21 25.40
C GLU A 451 16.61 15.33 26.45
N LEU A 452 15.76 16.35 26.38
CA LEU A 452 14.60 16.49 27.26
C LEU A 452 13.60 15.34 27.06
N MET A 453 13.26 15.02 25.80
CA MET A 453 12.39 13.89 25.48
C MET A 453 13.01 12.55 25.87
N ILE A 454 14.34 12.39 25.69
CA ILE A 454 15.05 11.18 26.09
C ILE A 454 14.99 11.01 27.61
N PHE A 455 15.23 12.10 28.34
CA PHE A 455 15.13 12.10 29.79
C PHE A 455 13.73 11.72 30.27
N ALA A 456 12.68 12.35 29.74
CA ALA A 456 11.30 12.03 30.13
C ALA A 456 10.92 10.57 29.86
N ASN A 457 11.15 10.11 28.63
CA ASN A 457 10.85 8.73 28.20
C ASN A 457 11.69 7.68 28.97
N SER A 458 12.93 8.01 29.34
CA SER A 458 13.78 7.11 30.14
C SER A 458 13.35 7.08 31.61
N GLN A 459 12.97 8.22 32.18
CA GLN A 459 12.50 8.30 33.57
C GLN A 459 11.19 7.53 33.74
N TRP A 460 10.19 7.83 32.92
CA TRP A 460 8.91 7.13 32.97
C TRP A 460 9.03 5.63 32.68
N GLY A 461 9.87 5.24 31.72
CA GLY A 461 10.15 3.81 31.51
C GLY A 461 10.77 3.14 32.74
N GLY A 462 11.64 3.84 33.46
CA GLY A 462 12.19 3.36 34.72
C GLY A 462 11.16 3.28 35.86
N GLU A 463 10.27 4.26 35.98
CA GLU A 463 9.20 4.26 36.99
C GLU A 463 8.19 3.14 36.75
N LEU A 464 7.70 2.98 35.52
CA LEU A 464 6.77 1.91 35.15
C LEU A 464 7.38 0.53 35.41
N ALA A 465 8.66 0.33 35.05
CA ALA A 465 9.38 -0.91 35.31
C ALA A 465 9.50 -1.19 36.83
N ARG A 466 9.85 -0.17 37.63
CA ARG A 466 9.96 -0.29 39.10
C ARG A 466 8.60 -0.56 39.76
N ALA A 467 7.54 0.05 39.26
CA ALA A 467 6.17 -0.15 39.72
C ALA A 467 5.52 -1.43 39.19
N GLN A 468 6.22 -2.20 38.34
CA GLN A 468 5.70 -3.40 37.66
C GLN A 468 4.43 -3.14 36.84
N VAL A 469 4.28 -1.92 36.32
CA VAL A 469 3.20 -1.54 35.42
C VAL A 469 3.62 -1.90 33.99
N PRO A 470 2.83 -2.69 33.25
CA PRO A 470 3.14 -3.01 31.86
C PRO A 470 3.27 -1.76 31.00
N ALA A 471 4.21 -1.76 30.07
CA ALA A 471 4.42 -0.68 29.13
C ALA A 471 5.05 -1.19 27.84
N ILE A 472 4.99 -0.39 26.80
CA ILE A 472 5.69 -0.62 25.53
C ILE A 472 7.01 0.13 25.57
N TYR A 473 8.11 -0.63 25.56
CA TYR A 473 9.48 -0.15 25.52
C TYR A 473 10.01 -0.23 24.10
N ARG A 474 10.87 0.73 23.74
CA ARG A 474 11.68 0.68 22.54
C ARG A 474 13.09 0.27 22.95
N ALA A 475 13.47 -0.94 22.58
CA ALA A 475 14.76 -1.53 22.91
C ALA A 475 15.70 -1.49 21.72
N GLN A 476 17.01 -1.51 22.00
CA GLN A 476 18.01 -1.65 20.96
C GLN A 476 19.13 -2.59 21.42
N GLY A 477 19.34 -3.67 20.67
CA GLY A 477 20.41 -4.63 20.86
C GLY A 477 20.94 -5.14 19.52
N GLY A 478 22.26 -5.33 19.41
CA GLY A 478 22.89 -5.81 18.17
C GLY A 478 22.64 -4.88 16.97
N GLY A 479 22.52 -3.57 17.21
CA GLY A 479 22.24 -2.54 16.21
C GLY A 479 20.79 -2.41 15.76
N LYS A 480 19.90 -3.34 16.13
CA LYS A 480 18.48 -3.33 15.72
C LYS A 480 17.59 -2.74 16.80
N VAL A 481 16.70 -1.85 16.38
CA VAL A 481 15.66 -1.26 17.23
C VAL A 481 14.36 -2.04 17.04
N HIS A 482 13.64 -2.29 18.12
CA HIS A 482 12.34 -2.99 18.10
C HIS A 482 11.48 -2.56 19.30
N LEU A 483 10.17 -2.76 19.22
CA LEU A 483 9.28 -2.62 20.38
C LEU A 483 9.17 -3.92 21.16
N THR A 484 9.01 -3.79 22.47
CA THR A 484 8.86 -4.92 23.40
C THR A 484 8.05 -4.48 24.62
N THR A 485 7.34 -5.41 25.25
CA THR A 485 6.65 -5.15 26.54
C THR A 485 7.55 -5.45 27.75
N VAL A 486 8.77 -5.93 27.51
CA VAL A 486 9.75 -6.23 28.55
C VAL A 486 10.71 -5.03 28.68
N PRO A 487 10.88 -4.45 29.89
CA PRO A 487 11.86 -3.39 30.11
C PRO A 487 13.23 -3.83 29.62
N SER A 488 13.85 -3.06 28.73
CA SER A 488 15.10 -3.45 28.07
C SER A 488 15.95 -2.23 27.70
N PRO A 489 17.30 -2.37 27.68
CA PRO A 489 18.19 -1.28 27.31
C PRO A 489 18.01 -0.81 25.86
N HIS A 490 18.26 0.47 25.65
CA HIS A 490 18.42 1.04 24.32
C HIS A 490 19.88 1.48 24.14
N GLN A 491 20.73 0.57 23.65
CA GLN A 491 22.19 0.77 23.58
C GLN A 491 22.61 2.06 22.87
N GLY A 492 22.01 2.38 21.72
CA GLY A 492 22.34 3.59 20.97
C GLY A 492 21.85 4.89 21.61
N LEU A 493 20.96 4.84 22.61
CA LEU A 493 20.59 6.00 23.43
C LEU A 493 21.31 6.01 24.78
N GLY A 494 22.03 4.94 25.15
CA GLY A 494 22.74 4.88 26.43
C GLY A 494 21.81 4.87 27.66
N VAL A 495 20.60 4.32 27.53
CA VAL A 495 19.62 4.26 28.63
C VAL A 495 19.18 2.83 28.93
N ALA A 496 18.88 2.55 30.21
CA ALA A 496 18.47 1.23 30.68
C ALA A 496 17.02 0.87 30.31
N HIS A 497 16.15 1.88 30.22
CA HIS A 497 14.76 1.75 29.83
C HIS A 497 14.39 2.93 28.94
N TYR A 498 13.54 2.70 27.94
CA TYR A 498 13.08 3.76 27.06
C TYR A 498 11.65 3.48 26.60
N THR A 499 10.67 4.21 27.13
CA THR A 499 9.26 4.10 26.74
C THR A 499 8.87 5.33 25.95
N TRP A 500 8.33 5.17 24.73
CA TRP A 500 7.76 6.30 24.01
C TRP A 500 6.48 6.77 24.72
N ALA A 501 6.50 7.96 25.30
CA ALA A 501 5.38 8.57 26.01
C ALA A 501 5.33 10.09 25.83
N SER A 502 6.09 10.64 24.87
CA SER A 502 6.25 12.08 24.65
C SER A 502 5.55 12.59 23.39
N SER A 503 4.79 11.74 22.70
CA SER A 503 4.03 12.13 21.50
C SER A 503 2.65 11.47 21.38
N PRO A 504 1.80 11.52 22.41
CA PRO A 504 0.53 10.79 22.47
C PRO A 504 -0.54 11.30 21.51
N LEU A 505 -0.42 12.49 20.92
CA LEU A 505 -1.36 12.99 19.90
C LEU A 505 -1.13 12.36 18.52
N ARG A 506 0.06 11.80 18.27
CA ARG A 506 0.49 11.34 16.94
C ARG A 506 1.07 9.93 16.90
N ARG A 507 1.22 9.24 18.03
CA ARG A 507 1.66 7.84 18.11
C ARG A 507 0.80 7.03 19.08
N MET A 508 0.21 5.94 18.58
CA MET A 508 -0.68 5.09 19.37
C MET A 508 0.04 4.45 20.57
N VAL A 509 1.30 4.06 20.40
CA VAL A 509 2.08 3.47 21.50
C VAL A 509 2.35 4.47 22.63
N ASP A 510 2.50 5.76 22.33
CA ASP A 510 2.60 6.83 23.33
C ASP A 510 1.28 7.02 24.06
N LEU A 511 0.14 6.96 23.35
CA LEU A 511 -1.18 7.00 23.97
C LEU A 511 -1.41 5.80 24.91
N VAL A 512 -1.03 4.58 24.49
CA VAL A 512 -1.08 3.37 25.32
C VAL A 512 -0.22 3.51 26.56
N ASN A 513 1.03 3.95 26.42
CA ASN A 513 1.93 4.17 27.54
C ASN A 513 1.43 5.29 28.46
N GLN A 514 0.85 6.36 27.92
CA GLN A 514 0.29 7.44 28.71
C GLN A 514 -0.88 6.97 29.58
N ARG A 515 -1.74 6.07 29.07
CA ARG A 515 -2.80 5.45 29.90
C ARG A 515 -2.23 4.70 31.11
N GLN A 516 -1.15 3.96 30.91
CA GLN A 516 -0.46 3.24 31.99
C GLN A 516 0.19 4.20 32.99
N LEU A 517 0.79 5.30 32.50
CA LEU A 517 1.34 6.35 33.35
C LEU A 517 0.25 7.08 34.16
N VAL A 518 -0.87 7.41 33.54
CA VAL A 518 -2.02 8.03 34.22
C VAL A 518 -2.55 7.13 35.33
N SER A 519 -2.75 5.82 35.06
CA SER A 519 -3.19 4.89 36.11
C SER A 519 -2.16 4.76 37.23
N TRP A 520 -0.86 4.74 36.90
CA TRP A 520 0.21 4.70 37.89
C TRP A 520 0.21 5.93 38.79
N VAL A 521 0.13 7.13 38.21
CA VAL A 521 0.07 8.40 38.97
C VAL A 521 -1.16 8.46 39.87
N ARG A 522 -2.30 7.91 39.44
CA ARG A 522 -3.54 7.88 40.22
C ARG A 522 -3.62 6.74 41.23
N GLY A 523 -2.69 5.79 41.21
CA GLY A 523 -2.80 4.56 42.00
C GLY A 523 -3.97 3.67 41.58
N GLU A 524 -4.39 3.77 40.32
CA GLU A 524 -5.47 2.97 39.72
C GLU A 524 -4.91 1.70 39.05
N PRO A 525 -5.72 0.63 38.90
CA PRO A 525 -5.31 -0.53 38.12
C PRO A 525 -4.95 -0.14 36.68
N PRO A 526 -3.88 -0.71 36.09
CA PRO A 526 -3.49 -0.40 34.73
C PRO A 526 -4.57 -0.85 33.73
N PRO A 527 -4.99 0.02 32.77
CA PRO A 527 -5.92 -0.36 31.72
C PRO A 527 -5.48 -1.58 30.91
N TYR A 528 -4.16 -1.75 30.77
CA TYR A 528 -3.55 -2.92 30.16
C TYR A 528 -2.81 -3.73 31.23
N PRO A 529 -3.41 -4.83 31.73
CA PRO A 529 -2.77 -5.67 32.74
C PRO A 529 -1.59 -6.47 32.15
N PRO A 530 -0.73 -7.08 32.99
CA PRO A 530 0.35 -7.94 32.53
C PRO A 530 -0.15 -9.05 31.60
N GLY A 531 0.47 -9.20 30.44
CA GLY A 531 0.05 -10.16 29.41
C GLY A 531 -1.16 -9.73 28.58
N SER A 532 -1.57 -8.45 28.64
CA SER A 532 -2.66 -7.90 27.83
C SER A 532 -2.45 -8.16 26.33
N GLU A 533 -3.35 -8.95 25.74
CA GLU A 533 -3.38 -9.20 24.29
C GLU A 533 -3.62 -7.92 23.50
N SER A 534 -4.49 -7.03 23.98
CA SER A 534 -4.78 -5.76 23.33
C SER A 534 -3.56 -4.82 23.27
N MET A 535 -2.73 -4.78 24.32
CA MET A 535 -1.46 -4.03 24.30
C MET A 535 -0.48 -4.62 23.29
N LEU A 536 -0.35 -5.96 23.24
CA LEU A 536 0.52 -6.64 22.28
C LEU A 536 0.06 -6.42 20.83
N SER A 537 -1.25 -6.51 20.58
CA SER A 537 -1.85 -6.22 19.28
C SER A 537 -1.64 -4.76 18.87
N ALA A 538 -1.83 -3.80 19.79
CA ALA A 538 -1.57 -2.39 19.52
C ALA A 538 -0.09 -2.13 19.19
N MET A 539 0.84 -2.73 19.94
CA MET A 539 2.28 -2.64 19.67
C MET A 539 2.62 -3.15 18.26
N ARG A 540 2.12 -4.34 17.87
CA ARG A 540 2.39 -4.93 16.55
C ARG A 540 1.75 -4.16 15.41
N ALA A 541 0.50 -3.74 15.58
CA ALA A 541 -0.19 -2.91 14.59
C ALA A 541 0.54 -1.59 14.37
N PHE A 542 1.02 -0.97 15.45
CA PHE A 542 1.82 0.24 15.37
C PHE A 542 3.15 0.01 14.63
N GLU A 543 3.93 -1.02 14.96
CA GLU A 543 5.20 -1.32 14.26
C GLU A 543 4.99 -1.43 12.74
N LEU A 544 3.98 -2.21 12.32
CA LEU A 544 3.67 -2.42 10.90
C LEU A 544 3.27 -1.12 10.19
N THR A 545 2.35 -0.35 10.78
CA THR A 545 1.85 0.88 10.17
C THR A 545 2.92 1.98 10.17
N TYR A 546 3.68 2.12 11.25
CA TYR A 546 4.72 3.14 11.38
C TYR A 546 5.84 2.93 10.36
N ASP A 547 6.28 1.68 10.15
CA ASP A 547 7.28 1.34 9.13
C ASP A 547 6.77 1.59 7.71
N ALA A 548 5.49 1.26 7.44
CA ALA A 548 4.86 1.53 6.15
C ALA A 548 4.75 3.04 5.86
N TYR A 549 4.36 3.84 6.86
CA TYR A 549 4.25 5.29 6.74
C TYR A 549 5.63 5.92 6.50
N ALA A 550 6.67 5.45 7.20
CA ALA A 550 8.03 5.90 6.99
C ALA A 550 8.55 5.58 5.57
N GLU A 551 8.16 4.44 4.98
CA GLU A 551 8.51 4.11 3.59
C GLU A 551 7.77 5.00 2.57
N ALA A 552 6.49 5.29 2.83
CA ALA A 552 5.72 6.23 2.02
C ALA A 552 6.31 7.65 2.08
N GLN A 553 6.71 8.10 3.27
CA GLN A 553 7.38 9.38 3.46
C GLN A 553 8.70 9.44 2.67
N ARG A 554 9.58 8.43 2.80
CA ARG A 554 10.84 8.34 2.02
C ARG A 554 10.60 8.38 0.51
N THR A 555 9.55 7.70 0.05
CA THR A 555 9.15 7.71 -1.37
C THR A 555 8.77 9.13 -1.81
N MET A 556 8.00 9.85 -1.00
CA MET A 556 7.60 11.23 -1.28
C MET A 556 8.76 12.22 -1.20
N GLU A 557 9.64 12.10 -0.21
CA GLU A 557 10.87 12.91 -0.12
C GLU A 557 11.76 12.70 -1.34
N ARG A 558 11.90 11.44 -1.81
CA ARG A 558 12.63 11.14 -3.04
C ARG A 558 11.98 11.77 -4.27
N TYR A 559 10.65 11.70 -4.38
CA TYR A 559 9.91 12.37 -5.44
C TYR A 559 10.23 13.87 -5.46
N TRP A 560 10.07 14.54 -4.32
CA TRP A 560 10.33 15.98 -4.22
C TRP A 560 11.81 16.34 -4.46
N SER A 561 12.74 15.49 -4.03
CA SER A 561 14.17 15.67 -4.35
C SER A 561 14.43 15.65 -5.86
N LEU A 562 13.74 14.78 -6.61
CA LEU A 562 13.85 14.73 -8.07
C LEU A 562 13.17 15.94 -8.73
N VAL A 563 12.07 16.45 -8.17
CA VAL A 563 11.44 17.70 -8.61
C VAL A 563 12.39 18.87 -8.38
N TYR A 564 13.07 18.95 -7.23
CA TYR A 564 14.09 19.96 -6.94
C TYR A 564 15.24 19.94 -7.96
N VAL A 565 15.79 18.76 -8.28
CA VAL A 565 16.88 18.63 -9.26
C VAL A 565 16.46 19.01 -10.69
N ARG A 566 15.17 18.88 -11.01
CA ARG A 566 14.63 19.20 -12.35
C ARG A 566 14.33 20.68 -12.54
N GLN A 567 13.97 21.39 -11.47
CA GLN A 567 13.76 22.84 -11.48
C GLN A 567 15.04 23.56 -11.87
#